data_AF-A0A6A6R2V0-F1
#
_entry.id   AF-A0A6A6R2V0-F1
#
_cell.length_a   1.000
_cell.length_b   1.000
_cell.length_c   1.000
_cell.angle_alpha   90.00
_cell.angle_beta   90.00
_cell.angle_gamma   90.00
#
_symmetry.space_group_name_H-M   'P 1'
#
loop_
_entity.id
_entity.type
_entity.pdbx_description
1 polymer ?
#
loop_
_entity_poly.entity_id
_entity_poly.type
_entity_poly.pdbx_seq_one_letter_code
_entity_poly.pdbx_strand_id
1 'polypeptide(L)'
;MPLVNYSDSEDESNGTPADLQHQNDTNALKRTRDEAEAPSELPPLPSAFYDLYATDTRRSTRDDSSLHGGRKRAIPHKEGNWLTHVYLEWHPTLTESTTLSTLISLVQKAEHAQELSDSDPGIHSSLLSPLGTPLPLHISLSRSLVLVATQRESLLATLTTNIRKAAVRPFDTEATALKWVPNYERTRWFLVLGLAQPEGDELNKLLDACNATAVEFRQPELYSGSGSSENIKDEIENAEGRKHRKKRRRSRRSTSSTKVEAPQDRSEAFHISIAWTLEDPGTAYTDLLQGPDVEAFLDKEVRAMKVRLEGVKVKIGNAVSLVPLAPAKKLDDSHGMLGL
;
A
#
# COMPACT_ATOMS: atom_id res chain seq x y z
N MET A 1 11.20 -20.74 44.27
CA MET A 1 11.32 -22.18 43.93
C MET A 1 9.98 -22.65 43.39
N PRO A 2 9.90 -23.50 42.35
CA PRO A 2 11.00 -24.25 41.73
C PRO A 2 11.22 -23.94 40.22
N LEU A 3 12.49 -23.99 39.83
CA LEU A 3 12.93 -24.24 38.45
C LEU A 3 12.74 -25.74 38.16
N VAL A 4 12.29 -26.05 36.95
CA VAL A 4 12.14 -27.43 36.49
C VAL A 4 13.40 -27.82 35.72
N ASN A 5 14.10 -28.83 36.23
CA ASN A 5 15.26 -29.46 35.60
C ASN A 5 14.83 -30.31 34.41
N TYR A 6 15.52 -30.17 33.28
CA TYR A 6 15.53 -31.17 32.22
C TYR A 6 16.69 -32.11 32.50
N SER A 7 16.37 -33.38 32.74
CA SER A 7 17.34 -34.46 32.84
C SER A 7 17.70 -34.93 31.43
N ASP A 8 18.99 -34.79 31.14
CA ASP A 8 19.70 -35.38 30.02
C ASP A 8 19.90 -36.88 30.26
N SER A 9 19.71 -37.71 29.24
CA SER A 9 20.32 -39.05 29.16
C SER A 9 20.06 -39.67 27.78
N GLU A 10 21.09 -39.58 26.93
CA GLU A 10 21.32 -40.50 25.81
C GLU A 10 21.73 -41.89 26.34
N ASP A 11 21.30 -42.97 25.68
CA ASP A 11 22.15 -44.15 25.48
C ASP A 11 21.54 -45.12 24.44
N GLU A 12 22.36 -45.43 23.44
CA GLU A 12 22.18 -46.40 22.35
C GLU A 12 22.37 -47.85 22.85
N SER A 13 21.58 -48.82 22.37
CA SER A 13 22.09 -49.99 21.63
C SER A 13 21.10 -51.16 21.47
N ASN A 14 21.02 -51.56 20.20
CA ASN A 14 20.60 -52.79 19.51
C ASN A 14 20.45 -54.13 20.28
N GLY A 15 19.41 -54.91 19.92
CA GLY A 15 19.32 -56.36 20.19
C GLY A 15 17.95 -57.02 19.92
N THR A 16 17.83 -57.80 18.85
CA THR A 16 16.76 -58.82 18.59
C THR A 16 17.19 -60.21 19.12
N PRO A 17 16.39 -61.32 19.11
CA PRO A 17 14.98 -61.56 18.73
C PRO A 17 14.17 -62.44 19.75
N ALA A 18 12.87 -62.69 19.44
CA ALA A 18 12.12 -63.97 19.60
C ALA A 18 10.73 -63.90 20.30
N ASP A 19 9.72 -64.13 19.46
CA ASP A 19 8.56 -65.03 19.60
C ASP A 19 7.71 -65.01 20.88
N LEU A 20 6.49 -64.46 20.79
CA LEU A 20 5.27 -65.11 21.30
C LEU A 20 4.04 -64.67 20.48
N GLN A 21 3.30 -65.68 20.04
CA GLN A 21 2.09 -65.71 19.23
C GLN A 21 0.88 -65.06 19.93
N HIS A 22 -0.05 -64.44 19.18
CA HIS A 22 -1.47 -64.86 19.11
C HIS A 22 -2.36 -63.98 18.21
N GLN A 23 -2.96 -64.66 17.21
CA GLN A 23 -4.34 -64.55 16.70
C GLN A 23 -4.75 -63.42 15.71
N ASN A 24 -4.82 -63.83 14.43
CA ASN A 24 -5.92 -63.69 13.46
C ASN A 24 -7.04 -62.68 13.78
N ASP A 25 -7.28 -61.69 12.91
CA ASP A 25 -8.23 -61.86 11.79
C ASP A 25 -8.35 -60.58 10.90
N THR A 26 -8.39 -60.82 9.59
CA THR A 26 -9.08 -60.08 8.53
C THR A 26 -8.93 -58.55 8.42
N ASN A 27 -8.14 -58.07 7.46
CA ASN A 27 -8.67 -57.53 6.20
C ASN A 27 -7.56 -56.87 5.37
N ALA A 28 -7.30 -57.46 4.20
CA ALA A 28 -6.49 -56.88 3.16
C ALA A 28 -7.23 -55.69 2.53
N LEU A 29 -6.72 -54.49 2.71
CA LEU A 29 -6.94 -53.37 1.79
C LEU A 29 -5.58 -52.86 1.34
N LYS A 30 -5.20 -53.26 0.12
CA LYS A 30 -4.10 -52.70 -0.66
C LYS A 30 -4.26 -51.18 -0.71
N ARG A 31 -3.42 -50.43 0.00
CA ARG A 31 -3.17 -49.02 -0.31
C ARG A 31 -2.13 -48.96 -1.40
N THR A 32 -2.61 -48.73 -2.62
CA THR A 32 -1.81 -48.27 -3.74
C THR A 32 -1.05 -47.01 -3.32
N ARG A 33 0.26 -47.06 -3.49
CA ARG A 33 1.18 -45.97 -3.31
C ARG A 33 1.05 -45.07 -4.54
N ASP A 34 0.17 -44.08 -4.46
CA ASP A 34 0.19 -42.97 -5.42
C ASP A 34 1.26 -41.99 -4.98
N GLU A 35 2.41 -42.09 -5.64
CA GLU A 35 3.41 -41.03 -5.70
C GLU A 35 2.81 -39.85 -6.45
N ALA A 36 2.28 -38.89 -5.70
CA ALA A 36 2.08 -37.53 -6.15
C ALA A 36 2.83 -36.62 -5.15
N GLU A 37 4.07 -36.27 -5.48
CA GLU A 37 4.75 -35.13 -4.87
C GLU A 37 3.93 -33.87 -5.18
N ALA A 38 3.04 -33.50 -4.26
CA ALA A 38 2.54 -32.13 -4.16
C ALA A 38 3.63 -31.31 -3.45
N PRO A 39 4.06 -30.16 -3.99
CA PRO A 39 4.92 -29.26 -3.22
C PRO A 39 4.17 -28.87 -1.94
N SER A 40 4.86 -28.97 -0.80
CA SER A 40 4.34 -28.52 0.48
C SER A 40 4.23 -26.99 0.47
N GLU A 41 3.17 -26.47 -0.13
CA GLU A 41 2.87 -25.04 -0.01
C GLU A 41 2.36 -24.80 1.41
N LEU A 42 3.29 -24.36 2.26
CA LEU A 42 2.95 -23.83 3.58
C LEU A 42 1.90 -22.73 3.41
N PRO A 43 0.91 -22.63 4.31
CA PRO A 43 -0.08 -21.57 4.23
C PRO A 43 0.60 -20.20 4.25
N PRO A 44 0.08 -19.20 3.51
CA PRO A 44 0.65 -17.87 3.50
C PRO A 44 0.68 -17.29 4.91
N LEU A 45 1.70 -16.50 5.19
CA LEU A 45 1.88 -15.86 6.48
C LEU A 45 0.65 -14.99 6.81
N PRO A 46 0.12 -15.02 8.04
CA PRO A 46 -1.00 -14.17 8.42
C PRO A 46 -0.68 -12.69 8.18
N SER A 47 -1.61 -11.93 7.60
CA SER A 47 -1.41 -10.51 7.30
C SER A 47 -1.04 -9.68 8.55
N ALA A 48 -1.56 -10.07 9.72
CA ALA A 48 -1.25 -9.47 11.02
C ALA A 48 0.23 -9.62 11.43
N PHE A 49 0.96 -10.59 10.88
CA PHE A 49 2.40 -10.73 11.16
C PHE A 49 3.20 -9.56 10.57
N TYR A 50 2.85 -9.12 9.35
CA TYR A 50 3.51 -7.99 8.70
C TYR A 50 3.29 -6.68 9.47
N ASP A 51 2.14 -6.54 10.14
CA ASP A 51 1.81 -5.36 10.94
C ASP A 51 2.80 -5.13 12.10
N LEU A 52 3.38 -6.21 12.65
CA LEU A 52 4.39 -6.13 13.71
C LEU A 52 5.68 -5.43 13.25
N TYR A 53 5.98 -5.54 11.95
CA TYR A 53 7.18 -4.96 11.33
C TYR A 53 6.87 -3.74 10.47
N ALA A 54 5.63 -3.25 10.48
CA ALA A 54 5.25 -2.05 9.74
C ALA A 54 6.02 -0.80 10.19
N THR A 55 6.70 -0.84 11.35
CA THR A 55 7.54 0.24 11.85
C THR A 55 8.91 -0.29 12.24
N ASP A 56 9.97 0.30 11.69
CA ASP A 56 11.33 0.00 12.11
C ASP A 56 11.54 0.28 13.60
N THR A 57 12.27 -0.60 14.28
CA THR A 57 12.73 -0.36 15.65
C THR A 57 13.63 0.87 15.65
N ARG A 58 13.29 1.90 16.44
CA ARG A 58 14.07 3.14 16.50
C ARG A 58 15.51 2.83 16.96
N ARG A 59 16.47 3.00 16.05
CA ARG A 59 17.91 2.87 16.36
C ARG A 59 18.48 4.10 17.08
N SER A 60 17.76 5.23 17.07
CA SER A 60 18.20 6.50 17.71
C SER A 60 17.01 7.37 18.14
N THR A 61 17.24 8.20 19.16
CA THR A 61 16.32 9.26 19.61
C THR A 61 16.49 10.57 18.82
N ARG A 62 17.58 10.71 18.07
CA ARG A 62 17.84 11.83 17.14
C ARG A 62 17.47 11.43 15.72
N ASP A 63 16.84 12.37 15.01
CA ASP A 63 16.48 12.21 13.60
C ASP A 63 17.73 12.34 12.73
N ASP A 64 18.30 11.20 12.33
CA ASP A 64 19.44 11.13 11.41
C ASP A 64 18.94 10.58 10.08
N SER A 65 18.94 11.42 9.04
CA SER A 65 18.48 11.03 7.72
C SER A 65 19.28 9.87 7.13
N SER A 66 20.56 9.72 7.49
CA SER A 66 21.40 8.62 6.99
C SER A 66 20.94 7.24 7.49
N LEU A 67 20.35 7.17 8.69
CA LEU A 67 19.78 5.95 9.26
C LEU A 67 18.44 5.54 8.64
N HIS A 68 17.88 6.40 7.78
CA HIS A 68 16.58 6.20 7.13
C HIS A 68 16.67 6.29 5.60
N GLY A 69 17.84 5.97 5.01
CA GLY A 69 18.05 6.03 3.56
C GLY A 69 17.89 7.45 3.01
N GLY A 70 18.38 8.46 3.72
CA GLY A 70 18.26 9.87 3.36
C GLY A 70 16.89 10.50 3.64
N ARG A 71 15.93 9.77 4.26
CA ARG A 71 14.61 10.32 4.57
C ARG A 71 14.71 11.48 5.56
N LYS A 72 14.38 12.68 5.11
CA LYS A 72 14.11 13.83 5.99
C LYS A 72 12.67 13.75 6.46
N ARG A 73 12.43 13.81 7.78
CA ARG A 73 11.06 13.80 8.30
C ARG A 73 10.46 15.19 8.13
N ALA A 74 9.40 15.28 7.32
CA ALA A 74 8.59 16.50 7.17
C ALA A 74 8.04 17.02 8.51
N ILE A 75 7.78 16.12 9.48
CA ILE A 75 7.18 16.46 10.77
C ILE A 75 8.02 15.85 11.92
N PRO A 76 8.70 16.69 12.72
CA PRO A 76 9.41 16.24 13.91
C PRO A 76 8.44 15.59 14.90
N HIS A 77 8.84 14.46 15.49
CA HIS A 77 8.05 13.83 16.54
C HIS A 77 7.99 14.74 17.76
N LYS A 78 6.79 15.22 18.08
CA LYS A 78 6.49 15.88 19.36
C LYS A 78 5.78 14.87 20.26
N GLU A 79 6.21 14.73 21.51
CA GLU A 79 5.51 13.89 22.48
C GLU A 79 4.02 14.27 22.54
N GLY A 80 3.15 13.26 22.51
CA GLY A 80 1.69 13.46 22.43
C GLY A 80 1.12 13.48 21.01
N ASN A 81 1.96 13.59 19.97
CA ASN A 81 1.53 13.52 18.57
C ASN A 81 1.73 12.11 17.98
N TRP A 82 0.69 11.63 17.31
CA TRP A 82 0.64 10.30 16.69
C TRP A 82 0.47 10.46 15.18
N LEU A 83 1.49 10.04 14.43
CA LEU A 83 1.43 10.02 12.98
C LEU A 83 0.45 8.94 12.53
N THR A 84 -0.50 9.31 11.69
CA THR A 84 -1.53 8.41 11.18
C THR A 84 -1.49 8.36 9.66
N HIS A 85 -1.63 7.15 9.11
CA HIS A 85 -1.68 6.91 7.67
C HIS A 85 -2.72 5.84 7.37
N VAL A 86 -3.58 6.12 6.38
CA VAL A 86 -4.63 5.22 5.90
C VAL A 86 -4.26 4.76 4.50
N TYR A 87 -4.27 3.45 4.28
CA TYR A 87 -3.83 2.86 3.01
C TYR A 87 -4.50 1.52 2.73
N LEU A 88 -4.47 1.12 1.46
CA LEU A 88 -4.75 -0.23 1.00
C LEU A 88 -3.41 -0.95 0.81
N GLU A 89 -3.34 -2.23 1.14
CA GLU A 89 -2.10 -3.00 1.09
C GLU A 89 -2.16 -4.10 0.03
N TRP A 90 -1.09 -4.22 -0.74
CA TRP A 90 -0.89 -5.28 -1.72
C TRP A 90 0.35 -6.09 -1.36
N HIS A 91 0.25 -7.42 -1.46
CA HIS A 91 1.36 -8.33 -1.29
C HIS A 91 1.68 -8.95 -2.65
N PRO A 92 2.67 -8.43 -3.39
CA PRO A 92 3.12 -9.08 -4.61
C PRO A 92 3.57 -10.52 -4.30
N THR A 93 3.14 -11.45 -5.15
CA THR A 93 3.67 -12.82 -5.18
C THR A 93 5.17 -12.79 -5.52
N LEU A 94 5.86 -13.91 -5.30
CA LEU A 94 7.28 -14.01 -5.67
C LEU A 94 7.52 -13.71 -7.15
N THR A 95 6.62 -14.20 -8.03
CA THR A 95 6.68 -13.94 -9.47
C THR A 95 6.48 -12.47 -9.78
N GLU A 96 5.44 -11.84 -9.22
CA GLU A 96 5.18 -10.41 -9.42
C GLU A 96 6.34 -9.55 -8.90
N SER A 97 6.89 -9.86 -7.72
CA SER A 97 8.05 -9.18 -7.15
C SER A 97 9.30 -9.29 -8.04
N THR A 98 9.52 -10.46 -8.65
CA THR A 98 10.62 -10.68 -9.61
C THR A 98 10.42 -9.87 -10.88
N THR A 99 9.19 -9.83 -11.41
CA THR A 99 8.84 -9.02 -12.59
C THR A 99 9.02 -7.53 -12.30
N LEU A 100 8.57 -7.03 -11.15
CA LEU A 100 8.76 -5.65 -10.75
C LEU A 100 10.25 -5.30 -10.52
N SER A 101 11.03 -6.24 -9.98
CA SER A 101 12.49 -6.06 -9.83
C SER A 101 13.19 -5.96 -11.19
N THR A 102 12.73 -6.74 -12.17
CA THR A 102 13.21 -6.69 -13.55
C THR A 102 12.86 -5.35 -14.20
N LEU A 103 11.64 -4.86 -13.99
CA LEU A 103 11.22 -3.54 -14.46
C LEU A 103 12.11 -2.43 -13.88
N ILE A 104 12.36 -2.43 -12.56
CA ILE A 104 13.25 -1.45 -11.92
C ILE A 104 14.66 -1.52 -12.52
N SER A 105 15.18 -2.74 -12.75
CA SER A 105 16.49 -2.95 -13.36
C SER A 105 16.57 -2.43 -14.80
N LEU A 106 15.49 -2.52 -15.57
CA LEU A 106 15.41 -1.94 -16.92
C LEU A 106 15.50 -0.42 -16.85
N VAL A 107 14.76 0.21 -15.94
CA VAL A 107 14.80 1.66 -15.74
C VAL A 107 16.21 2.11 -15.32
N GLN A 108 16.84 1.43 -14.36
CA GLN A 108 18.21 1.73 -13.90
C GLN A 108 19.25 1.61 -15.01
N LYS A 109 19.17 0.56 -15.84
CA LYS A 109 20.09 0.38 -16.98
C LYS A 109 19.95 1.49 -18.01
N ALA A 110 18.72 1.86 -18.29
CA ALA A 110 18.40 2.87 -19.27
C ALA A 110 18.83 4.27 -18.77
N GLU A 111 18.71 4.54 -17.47
CA GLU A 111 19.29 5.71 -16.79
C GLU A 111 20.82 5.77 -16.92
N HIS A 112 21.52 4.69 -16.54
CA HIS A 112 22.97 4.61 -16.64
C HIS A 112 23.49 4.77 -18.09
N ALA A 113 22.68 4.42 -19.10
CA ALA A 113 23.05 4.62 -20.50
C ALA A 113 23.01 6.10 -20.94
N GLN A 114 22.27 6.96 -20.22
CA GLN A 114 22.19 8.39 -20.49
C GLN A 114 23.19 9.22 -19.68
N GLU A 115 23.59 8.77 -18.50
CA GLU A 115 24.62 9.44 -17.70
C GLU A 115 26.05 9.02 -18.09
N LEU A 116 26.91 10.01 -18.34
CA LEU A 116 28.37 9.84 -18.44
C LEU A 116 29.04 9.84 -17.05
N SER A 117 28.23 9.84 -15.98
CA SER A 117 28.68 9.93 -14.60
C SER A 117 28.84 8.52 -14.02
N ASP A 118 29.96 8.27 -13.34
CA ASP A 118 30.27 6.98 -12.67
C ASP A 118 29.53 6.86 -11.32
N SER A 119 28.44 7.64 -11.14
CA SER A 119 27.65 7.69 -9.92
C SER A 119 26.65 6.53 -9.94
N ASP A 120 26.53 5.80 -8.84
CA ASP A 120 25.53 4.75 -8.70
C ASP A 120 24.12 5.35 -8.87
N PRO A 121 23.30 4.91 -9.85
CA PRO A 121 21.96 5.45 -10.04
C PRO A 121 21.15 5.25 -8.75
N GLY A 122 20.77 6.36 -8.13
CA GLY A 122 20.18 6.43 -6.79
C GLY A 122 18.76 5.86 -6.66
N ILE A 123 18.37 4.92 -7.52
CA ILE A 123 17.08 4.23 -7.46
C ILE A 123 17.15 3.09 -6.46
N HIS A 124 16.42 3.26 -5.37
CA HIS A 124 16.26 2.26 -4.31
C HIS A 124 14.93 1.52 -4.45
N SER A 125 15.00 0.19 -4.57
CA SER A 125 13.82 -0.68 -4.62
C SER A 125 13.03 -0.67 -3.31
N SER A 126 11.71 -0.76 -3.40
CA SER A 126 10.79 -0.89 -2.26
C SER A 126 10.22 -2.31 -2.11
N LEU A 127 10.66 -3.25 -2.95
CA LEU A 127 10.08 -4.60 -3.05
C LEU A 127 10.61 -5.57 -2.00
N LEU A 128 11.86 -5.37 -1.54
CA LEU A 128 12.57 -6.27 -0.64
C LEU A 128 13.11 -5.51 0.57
N SER A 129 13.13 -6.18 1.72
CA SER A 129 13.87 -5.71 2.90
C SER A 129 15.38 -5.84 2.68
N PRO A 130 16.21 -5.21 3.53
CA PRO A 130 17.67 -5.42 3.49
C PRO A 130 18.10 -6.89 3.67
N LEU A 131 17.22 -7.75 4.19
CA LEU A 131 17.45 -9.18 4.35
C LEU A 131 16.88 -10.02 3.19
N GLY A 132 16.41 -9.38 2.11
CA GLY A 132 15.86 -10.04 0.93
C GLY A 132 14.44 -10.57 1.08
N THR A 133 13.71 -10.17 2.14
CA THR A 133 12.31 -10.61 2.33
C THR A 133 11.35 -9.70 1.56
N PRO A 134 10.34 -10.24 0.84
CA PRO A 134 9.33 -9.42 0.18
C PRO A 134 8.62 -8.46 1.14
N LEU A 135 8.42 -7.23 0.68
CA LEU A 135 7.70 -6.19 1.42
C LEU A 135 6.32 -5.95 0.81
N PRO A 136 5.29 -5.69 1.64
CA PRO A 136 4.02 -5.23 1.13
C PRO A 136 4.16 -3.84 0.50
N LEU A 137 3.41 -3.63 -0.57
CA LEU A 137 3.25 -2.33 -1.22
C LEU A 137 1.88 -1.75 -0.84
N HIS A 138 1.66 -0.47 -1.14
CA HIS A 138 0.43 0.18 -0.71
C HIS A 138 -0.07 1.28 -1.65
N ILE A 139 -1.37 1.56 -1.53
CA ILE A 139 -2.07 2.68 -2.15
C ILE A 139 -2.52 3.61 -1.03
N SER A 140 -2.07 4.86 -1.05
CA SER A 140 -2.42 5.81 0.00
C SER A 140 -3.85 6.33 -0.14
N LEU A 141 -4.58 6.38 0.97
CA LEU A 141 -5.92 6.98 1.09
C LEU A 141 -5.93 8.21 2.02
N SER A 142 -4.81 8.53 2.65
CA SER A 142 -4.62 9.77 3.40
C SER A 142 -3.22 10.35 3.21
N ARG A 143 -3.06 11.65 3.49
CA ARG A 143 -1.74 12.21 3.83
C ARG A 143 -1.27 11.63 5.17
N SER A 144 -0.04 11.94 5.55
CA SER A 144 0.41 11.77 6.93
C SER A 144 -0.37 12.73 7.85
N LEU A 145 -1.31 12.20 8.63
CA LEU A 145 -2.14 12.97 9.56
C LEU A 145 -1.46 13.04 10.93
N VAL A 146 -1.53 14.18 11.61
CA VAL A 146 -0.90 14.37 12.92
C VAL A 146 -1.98 14.52 13.99
N LEU A 147 -2.14 13.50 14.82
CA LEU A 147 -3.19 13.45 15.84
C LEU A 147 -2.62 13.68 17.23
N VAL A 148 -3.40 14.34 18.08
CA VAL A 148 -3.11 14.34 19.53
C VAL A 148 -3.64 13.05 20.15
N ALA A 149 -2.99 12.54 21.21
CA ALA A 149 -3.31 11.26 21.84
C ALA A 149 -4.81 11.04 22.14
N THR A 150 -5.54 12.09 22.52
CA THR A 150 -6.97 12.06 22.84
C THR A 150 -7.88 11.83 21.63
N GLN A 151 -7.40 12.06 20.41
CA GLN A 151 -8.19 11.95 19.19
C GLN A 151 -8.10 10.57 18.52
N ARG A 152 -7.15 9.70 18.94
CA ARG A 152 -6.83 8.45 18.24
C ARG A 152 -8.03 7.50 18.10
N GLU A 153 -8.71 7.23 19.21
CA GLU A 153 -9.84 6.29 19.24
C GLU A 153 -11.05 6.86 18.48
N SER A 154 -11.33 8.15 18.68
CA SER A 154 -12.41 8.84 17.95
C SER A 154 -12.15 8.83 16.44
N LEU A 155 -10.92 9.08 16.00
CA LEU A 155 -10.59 9.07 14.57
C LEU A 155 -10.71 7.66 13.98
N LEU A 156 -10.19 6.64 14.68
CA LEU A 156 -10.30 5.27 14.19
C LEU A 156 -11.77 4.83 14.08
N ALA A 157 -12.60 5.21 15.06
CA ALA A 157 -14.03 4.93 15.03
C ALA A 157 -14.72 5.66 13.85
N THR A 158 -14.47 6.96 13.67
CA THR A 158 -15.04 7.73 12.55
C THR A 158 -14.59 7.19 11.19
N LEU A 159 -13.29 6.89 11.01
CA LEU A 159 -12.76 6.26 9.79
C LEU A 159 -13.48 4.93 9.51
N THR A 160 -13.56 4.06 10.52
CA THR A 160 -14.21 2.75 10.40
C THR A 160 -15.67 2.90 9.99
N THR A 161 -16.40 3.85 10.60
CA THR A 161 -17.78 4.14 10.25
C THR A 161 -17.92 4.64 8.81
N ASN A 162 -17.08 5.58 8.39
CA ASN A 162 -17.17 6.17 7.05
C ASN A 162 -16.78 5.17 5.95
N ILE A 163 -15.73 4.37 6.17
CA ILE A 163 -15.33 3.28 5.25
C ILE A 163 -16.45 2.25 5.11
N ARG A 164 -17.08 1.83 6.22
CA ARG A 164 -18.22 0.89 6.16
C ARG A 164 -19.43 1.47 5.43
N LYS A 165 -19.71 2.77 5.63
CA LYS A 165 -20.80 3.46 4.93
C LYS A 165 -20.57 3.58 3.42
N ALA A 166 -19.31 3.64 2.99
CA ALA A 166 -18.97 3.65 1.56
C ALA A 166 -19.38 2.33 0.86
N ALA A 167 -19.67 1.26 1.63
CA ALA A 167 -20.19 -0.02 1.14
C ALA A 167 -19.36 -0.65 0.01
N VAL A 168 -18.06 -0.35 0.00
CA VAL A 168 -17.09 -0.90 -0.95
C VAL A 168 -16.85 -2.36 -0.60
N ARG A 169 -16.93 -3.24 -1.61
CA ARG A 169 -16.60 -4.66 -1.52
C ARG A 169 -15.15 -4.90 -1.96
N PRO A 170 -14.53 -6.03 -1.62
CA PRO A 170 -13.26 -6.42 -2.21
C PRO A 170 -13.28 -6.35 -3.73
N PHE A 171 -12.24 -5.77 -4.30
CA PHE A 171 -12.15 -5.45 -5.72
C PHE A 171 -10.72 -5.63 -6.22
N ASP A 172 -10.58 -5.67 -7.54
CA ASP A 172 -9.30 -5.78 -8.22
C ASP A 172 -9.02 -4.47 -8.96
N THR A 173 -7.75 -4.12 -9.08
CA THR A 173 -7.27 -3.06 -9.97
C THR A 173 -6.00 -3.53 -10.68
N GLU A 174 -5.59 -2.79 -11.69
CA GLU A 174 -4.48 -3.11 -12.58
C GLU A 174 -3.57 -1.90 -12.74
N ALA A 175 -2.30 -2.15 -13.04
CA ALA A 175 -1.35 -1.10 -13.37
C ALA A 175 -1.59 -0.58 -14.80
N THR A 176 -1.60 0.75 -14.97
CA THR A 176 -1.88 1.42 -16.25
C THR A 176 -0.74 2.27 -16.77
N ALA A 177 0.18 2.70 -15.92
CA ALA A 177 1.27 3.55 -16.33
C ALA A 177 2.44 3.42 -15.38
N LEU A 178 3.63 3.68 -15.88
CA LEU A 178 4.82 3.87 -15.08
C LEU A 178 5.22 5.34 -15.13
N LYS A 179 5.33 5.99 -13.96
CA LYS A 179 5.70 7.42 -13.88
C LYS A 179 6.52 7.73 -12.65
N TRP A 180 7.28 8.81 -12.71
CA TRP A 180 7.91 9.42 -11.55
C TRP A 180 6.97 10.43 -10.90
N VAL A 181 6.80 10.37 -9.58
CA VAL A 181 6.06 11.37 -8.82
C VAL A 181 6.88 11.87 -7.63
N PRO A 182 6.96 13.18 -7.38
CA PRO A 182 7.62 13.70 -6.19
C PRO A 182 6.72 13.54 -4.96
N ASN A 183 7.32 13.46 -3.77
CA ASN A 183 6.59 13.79 -2.55
C ASN A 183 6.19 15.27 -2.54
N TYR A 184 5.32 15.64 -1.59
CA TYR A 184 4.85 17.02 -1.42
C TYR A 184 5.97 18.06 -1.30
N GLU A 185 7.08 17.72 -0.63
CA GLU A 185 8.22 18.63 -0.42
C GLU A 185 9.22 18.64 -1.58
N ARG A 186 9.06 17.78 -2.59
CA ARG A 186 10.04 17.58 -3.68
C ARG A 186 11.45 17.30 -3.16
N THR A 187 11.54 16.43 -2.17
CA THR A 187 12.79 15.96 -1.56
C THR A 187 13.05 14.48 -1.83
N ARG A 188 12.07 13.79 -2.42
CA ARG A 188 12.17 12.39 -2.85
C ARG A 188 11.19 12.15 -3.99
N TRP A 189 11.61 11.39 -4.98
CA TRP A 189 10.81 10.97 -6.13
C TRP A 189 10.57 9.48 -6.06
N PHE A 190 9.38 9.06 -6.46
CA PHE A 190 8.93 7.68 -6.42
C PHE A 190 8.62 7.21 -7.83
N LEU A 191 9.14 6.05 -8.19
CA LEU A 191 8.74 5.32 -9.38
C LEU A 191 7.47 4.57 -9.01
N VAL A 192 6.38 4.90 -9.71
CA VAL A 192 5.06 4.41 -9.33
C VAL A 192 4.34 3.76 -10.50
N LEU A 193 3.59 2.71 -10.16
CA LEU A 193 2.58 2.12 -11.02
C LEU A 193 1.29 2.92 -10.82
N GLY A 194 0.87 3.68 -11.83
CA GLY A 194 -0.47 4.27 -11.88
C GLY A 194 -1.52 3.16 -12.00
N LEU A 195 -2.70 3.37 -11.44
CA LEU A 195 -3.75 2.35 -11.38
C LEU A 195 -4.91 2.67 -12.32
N ALA A 196 -5.55 1.62 -12.83
CA ALA A 196 -6.83 1.73 -13.53
C ALA A 196 -7.93 2.13 -12.55
N GLN A 197 -8.87 2.95 -13.01
CA GLN A 197 -10.10 3.16 -12.28
C GLN A 197 -10.85 1.82 -12.19
N PRO A 198 -11.10 1.28 -10.99
CA PRO A 198 -11.87 0.04 -10.86
C PRO A 198 -13.33 0.29 -11.25
N GLU A 199 -14.02 -0.74 -11.76
CA GLU A 199 -15.37 -0.61 -12.35
C GLU A 199 -16.40 0.06 -11.43
N GLY A 200 -16.29 -0.17 -10.12
CA GLY A 200 -17.21 0.35 -9.12
C GLY A 200 -16.75 1.66 -8.48
N ASP A 201 -15.71 2.31 -9.01
CA ASP A 201 -15.13 3.55 -8.47
C ASP A 201 -14.70 3.43 -6.99
N GLU A 202 -14.27 2.23 -6.59
CA GLU A 202 -13.99 1.86 -5.21
C GLU A 202 -12.92 2.75 -4.57
N LEU A 203 -11.87 3.11 -5.32
CA LEU A 203 -10.78 3.94 -4.83
C LEU A 203 -11.25 5.36 -4.49
N ASN A 204 -12.05 6.01 -5.36
CA ASN A 204 -12.59 7.34 -5.07
C ASN A 204 -13.57 7.30 -3.88
N LYS A 205 -14.44 6.29 -3.81
CA LYS A 205 -15.37 6.12 -2.67
C LYS A 205 -14.64 5.98 -1.34
N LEU A 206 -13.57 5.18 -1.30
CA LEU A 206 -12.74 5.02 -0.10
C LEU A 206 -11.98 6.30 0.23
N LEU A 207 -11.45 6.98 -0.78
CA LEU A 207 -10.76 8.25 -0.62
C LEU A 207 -11.69 9.33 -0.07
N ASP A 208 -12.92 9.47 -0.58
CA ASP A 208 -13.90 10.42 -0.08
C ASP A 208 -14.27 10.14 1.38
N ALA A 209 -14.44 8.87 1.77
CA ALA A 209 -14.66 8.49 3.16
C ALA A 209 -13.46 8.86 4.07
N CYS A 210 -12.24 8.69 3.58
CA CYS A 210 -11.02 9.05 4.32
C CYS A 210 -10.85 10.57 4.40
N ASN A 211 -11.08 11.30 3.32
CA ASN A 211 -11.00 12.76 3.24
C ASN A 211 -12.07 13.43 4.10
N ALA A 212 -13.31 12.94 4.09
CA ALA A 212 -14.36 13.42 4.99
C ALA A 212 -13.94 13.29 6.46
N THR A 213 -13.30 12.18 6.82
CA THR A 213 -12.76 11.99 8.17
C THR A 213 -11.57 12.93 8.44
N ALA A 214 -10.66 13.12 7.48
CA ALA A 214 -9.55 14.06 7.63
C ALA A 214 -10.06 15.49 7.91
N VAL A 215 -11.05 15.95 7.15
CA VAL A 215 -11.68 17.28 7.32
C VAL A 215 -12.32 17.43 8.69
N GLU A 216 -13.07 16.42 9.16
CA GLU A 216 -13.70 16.42 10.49
C GLU A 216 -12.66 16.61 11.62
N PHE A 217 -11.47 16.01 11.46
CA PHE A 217 -10.36 16.12 12.40
C PHE A 217 -9.40 17.28 12.10
N ARG A 218 -9.77 18.20 11.20
CA ARG A 218 -8.97 19.37 10.78
C ARG A 218 -7.60 19.00 10.22
N GLN A 219 -7.54 17.87 9.52
CA GLN A 219 -6.37 17.37 8.82
C GLN A 219 -6.50 17.64 7.31
N PRO A 220 -5.39 17.74 6.57
CA PRO A 220 -5.43 17.95 5.13
C PRO A 220 -5.91 16.72 4.38
N GLU A 221 -6.73 16.95 3.35
CA GLU A 221 -7.20 15.93 2.41
C GLU A 221 -6.09 15.43 1.48
N LEU A 222 -6.15 14.18 1.07
CA LEU A 222 -5.31 13.64 0.01
C LEU A 222 -5.93 13.97 -1.37
N TYR A 223 -5.08 14.38 -2.31
CA TYR A 223 -5.45 14.78 -3.68
C TYR A 223 -6.49 15.92 -3.80
N SER A 224 -6.59 16.79 -2.79
CA SER A 224 -7.30 18.06 -2.94
C SER A 224 -6.57 18.96 -3.95
N GLY A 225 -7.29 19.41 -4.98
CA GLY A 225 -6.76 20.29 -6.02
C GLY A 225 -6.09 19.60 -7.22
N SER A 226 -6.22 18.27 -7.39
CA SER A 226 -5.63 17.53 -8.53
C SER A 226 -6.30 17.77 -9.89
N GLY A 227 -7.11 18.82 -10.03
CA GLY A 227 -7.57 19.27 -11.35
C GLY A 227 -6.41 19.98 -12.04
N SER A 228 -5.67 19.23 -12.87
CA SER A 228 -4.55 19.63 -13.71
C SER A 228 -3.45 20.45 -13.00
N SER A 229 -2.25 19.88 -12.95
CA SER A 229 -1.01 20.53 -12.51
C SER A 229 -0.62 21.81 -13.31
N GLU A 230 -1.51 22.36 -14.13
CA GLU A 230 -1.32 23.58 -14.92
C GLU A 230 -1.89 24.83 -14.24
N ASN A 231 -2.84 24.73 -13.31
CA ASN A 231 -3.53 25.90 -12.76
C ASN A 231 -2.87 26.56 -11.53
N ILE A 232 -1.76 26.03 -11.01
CA ILE A 232 -1.07 26.60 -9.84
C ILE A 232 -0.25 27.86 -10.20
N LYS A 233 0.08 28.06 -11.48
CA LYS A 233 0.80 29.27 -11.92
C LYS A 233 -0.07 30.54 -11.89
N ASP A 234 -1.37 30.43 -12.10
CA ASP A 234 -2.27 31.60 -12.21
C ASP A 234 -2.68 32.20 -10.85
N GLU A 235 -2.59 31.44 -9.75
CA GLU A 235 -2.92 31.94 -8.41
C GLU A 235 -1.75 32.67 -7.73
N ILE A 236 -0.50 32.32 -8.09
CA ILE A 236 0.69 32.97 -7.52
C ILE A 236 0.97 34.30 -8.24
N GLU A 237 0.81 34.39 -9.57
CA GLU A 237 1.01 35.65 -10.30
C GLU A 237 -0.06 36.71 -10.01
N ASN A 238 -1.28 36.30 -9.64
CA ASN A 238 -2.35 37.26 -9.29
C ASN A 238 -2.24 37.85 -7.87
N ALA A 239 -1.37 37.30 -7.01
CA ALA A 239 -1.16 37.80 -5.65
C ALA A 239 -0.24 39.03 -5.60
N GLU A 240 0.66 39.20 -6.58
CA GLU A 240 1.66 40.27 -6.58
C GLU A 240 1.21 41.57 -7.29
N GLY A 241 0.10 41.54 -8.03
CA GLY A 241 -0.38 42.68 -8.83
C GLY A 241 -1.37 43.66 -8.17
N ARG A 242 -1.84 43.43 -6.92
CA ARG A 242 -2.94 44.22 -6.33
C ARG A 242 -2.51 45.16 -5.20
N LYS A 243 -1.57 46.06 -5.48
CA LYS A 243 -1.41 47.31 -4.72
C LYS A 243 -1.78 48.50 -5.61
N HIS A 244 -3.08 48.78 -5.70
CA HIS A 244 -3.72 50.11 -5.86
C HIS A 244 -5.08 50.03 -6.57
N ARG A 245 -6.19 49.96 -5.81
CA ARG A 245 -7.37 50.84 -5.99
C ARG A 245 -8.41 50.62 -4.90
N LYS A 246 -8.49 51.53 -3.93
CA LYS A 246 -9.71 51.71 -3.12
C LYS A 246 -10.80 52.29 -4.02
N LYS A 247 -11.86 51.54 -4.31
CA LYS A 247 -13.18 52.12 -4.62
C LYS A 247 -14.32 51.18 -4.23
N ARG A 248 -15.16 51.71 -3.34
CA ARG A 248 -16.43 51.19 -2.85
C ARG A 248 -17.26 50.51 -3.95
N ARG A 249 -17.62 49.24 -3.78
CA ARG A 249 -18.82 48.66 -4.39
C ARG A 249 -19.62 47.90 -3.34
N ARG A 250 -20.91 48.25 -3.29
CA ARG A 250 -21.95 47.80 -2.37
C ARG A 250 -22.06 46.28 -2.35
N SER A 251 -22.26 45.77 -1.14
CA SER A 251 -22.78 44.43 -0.84
C SER A 251 -23.99 44.12 -1.72
N ARG A 252 -23.83 43.12 -2.59
CA ARG A 252 -24.94 42.33 -3.13
C ARG A 252 -24.81 40.96 -2.48
N ARG A 253 -25.67 40.75 -1.49
CA ARG A 253 -25.94 39.50 -0.81
C ARG A 253 -26.45 38.50 -1.85
N SER A 254 -25.56 37.67 -2.40
CA SER A 254 -25.94 36.47 -3.15
C SER A 254 -26.14 35.35 -2.14
N THR A 255 -27.40 34.96 -1.98
CA THR A 255 -27.84 33.74 -1.31
C THR A 255 -27.06 32.54 -1.86
N SER A 256 -26.23 31.93 -1.02
CA SER A 256 -25.54 30.68 -1.31
C SER A 256 -26.57 29.55 -1.33
N SER A 257 -27.12 29.29 -2.51
CA SER A 257 -27.75 27.99 -2.80
C SER A 257 -26.66 26.93 -2.69
N THR A 258 -26.88 25.96 -1.80
CA THR A 258 -26.08 24.75 -1.60
C THR A 258 -25.92 24.03 -2.95
N LYS A 259 -24.84 24.33 -3.67
CA LYS A 259 -24.40 23.50 -4.79
C LYS A 259 -23.78 22.26 -4.14
N VAL A 260 -24.44 21.12 -4.29
CA VAL A 260 -23.78 19.83 -4.10
C VAL A 260 -22.73 19.77 -5.21
N GLU A 261 -21.47 20.05 -4.85
CA GLU A 261 -20.36 19.88 -5.78
C GLU A 261 -20.30 18.41 -6.17
N ALA A 262 -20.22 18.14 -7.47
CA ALA A 262 -20.09 16.79 -7.96
C ALA A 262 -18.82 16.16 -7.38
N PRO A 263 -18.82 14.84 -7.07
CA PRO A 263 -17.61 14.17 -6.61
C PRO A 263 -16.47 14.41 -7.59
N GLN A 264 -15.34 14.90 -7.09
CA GLN A 264 -14.15 15.12 -7.91
C GLN A 264 -13.50 13.77 -8.17
N ASP A 265 -13.41 13.38 -9.45
CA ASP A 265 -12.68 12.18 -9.85
C ASP A 265 -11.17 12.38 -9.68
N ARG A 266 -10.53 11.43 -8.98
CA ARG A 266 -9.10 11.43 -8.66
C ARG A 266 -8.43 10.13 -9.12
N SER A 267 -9.04 9.41 -10.07
CA SER A 267 -8.56 8.11 -10.55
C SER A 267 -7.09 8.13 -10.98
N GLU A 268 -6.65 9.15 -11.73
CA GLU A 268 -5.28 9.28 -12.23
C GLU A 268 -4.21 9.48 -11.13
N ALA A 269 -4.64 9.84 -9.93
CA ALA A 269 -3.76 10.09 -8.79
C ALA A 269 -3.42 8.81 -8.02
N PHE A 270 -4.22 7.74 -8.11
CA PHE A 270 -3.93 6.49 -7.39
C PHE A 270 -2.75 5.76 -8.01
N HIS A 271 -1.84 5.32 -7.15
CA HIS A 271 -0.61 4.67 -7.57
C HIS A 271 0.00 3.79 -6.47
N ILE A 272 0.88 2.88 -6.87
CA ILE A 272 1.70 2.04 -6.00
C ILE A 272 3.17 2.39 -6.21
N SER A 273 3.88 2.77 -5.16
CA SER A 273 5.33 3.04 -5.24
C SER A 273 6.13 1.74 -5.22
N ILE A 274 6.99 1.53 -6.21
CA ILE A 274 7.84 0.33 -6.34
C ILE A 274 9.33 0.64 -6.12
N ALA A 275 9.76 1.88 -6.35
CA ALA A 275 11.11 2.35 -6.08
C ALA A 275 11.12 3.87 -5.79
N TRP A 276 12.25 4.40 -5.33
CA TRP A 276 12.42 5.83 -5.08
C TRP A 276 13.87 6.29 -5.28
N THR A 277 14.05 7.59 -5.55
CA THR A 277 15.34 8.28 -5.61
C THR A 277 15.29 9.62 -4.86
N LEU A 278 16.44 10.14 -4.44
CA LEU A 278 16.56 11.47 -3.82
C LEU A 278 16.76 12.59 -4.83
N GLU A 279 17.17 12.27 -6.05
CA GLU A 279 17.46 13.24 -7.10
C GLU A 279 16.22 13.42 -7.99
N ASP A 280 16.01 14.64 -8.50
CA ASP A 280 14.89 14.89 -9.42
C ASP A 280 15.21 14.19 -10.75
N PRO A 281 14.41 13.20 -11.16
CA PRO A 281 14.67 12.46 -12.37
C PRO A 281 14.53 13.30 -13.65
N GLY A 282 13.93 14.50 -13.57
CA GLY A 282 13.81 15.38 -14.72
C GLY A 282 13.02 14.79 -15.90
N THR A 283 13.10 15.46 -17.06
CA THR A 283 12.35 15.07 -18.26
C THR A 283 12.97 13.87 -18.98
N ALA A 284 14.30 13.75 -18.97
CA ALA A 284 15.01 12.69 -19.67
C ALA A 284 14.61 11.29 -19.20
N TYR A 285 14.46 11.09 -17.88
CA TYR A 285 13.97 9.81 -17.35
C TYR A 285 12.47 9.61 -17.56
N THR A 286 11.69 10.69 -17.67
CA THR A 286 10.26 10.56 -18.00
C THR A 286 10.07 10.03 -19.42
N ASP A 287 10.85 10.54 -20.38
CA ASP A 287 10.85 10.05 -21.76
C ASP A 287 11.33 8.60 -21.84
N LEU A 288 12.26 8.22 -20.96
CA LEU A 288 12.79 6.87 -20.87
C LEU A 288 11.74 5.84 -20.42
N LEU A 289 10.84 6.23 -19.52
CA LEU A 289 9.70 5.38 -19.13
C LEU A 289 8.74 5.14 -20.29
N GLN A 290 8.72 6.03 -21.29
CA GLN A 290 7.95 5.90 -22.53
C GLN A 290 8.74 5.19 -23.65
N GLY A 291 9.95 4.71 -23.35
CA GLY A 291 10.77 3.96 -24.29
C GLY A 291 10.10 2.63 -24.70
N PRO A 292 10.31 2.16 -25.94
CA PRO A 292 9.60 1.00 -26.48
C PRO A 292 9.87 -0.28 -25.68
N ASP A 293 11.08 -0.46 -25.16
CA ASP A 293 11.44 -1.64 -24.38
C ASP A 293 10.71 -1.68 -23.02
N VAL A 294 10.60 -0.52 -22.36
CA VAL A 294 9.89 -0.39 -21.08
C VAL A 294 8.39 -0.57 -21.29
N GLU A 295 7.82 0.08 -22.31
CA GLU A 295 6.39 -0.03 -22.59
C GLU A 295 6.00 -1.45 -23.03
N ALA A 296 6.82 -2.11 -23.86
CA ALA A 296 6.58 -3.50 -24.24
C ALA A 296 6.66 -4.45 -23.04
N PHE A 297 7.58 -4.21 -22.11
CA PHE A 297 7.65 -4.99 -20.87
C PHE A 297 6.44 -4.74 -19.97
N LEU A 298 6.01 -3.48 -19.82
CA LEU A 298 4.81 -3.13 -19.05
C LEU A 298 3.59 -3.85 -19.61
N ASP A 299 3.36 -3.77 -20.93
CA ASP A 299 2.20 -4.37 -21.59
C ASP A 299 2.16 -5.89 -21.41
N LYS A 300 3.30 -6.55 -21.60
CA LYS A 300 3.39 -8.01 -21.56
C LYS A 300 3.35 -8.58 -20.15
N GLU A 301 4.06 -7.96 -19.20
CA GLU A 301 4.37 -8.60 -17.91
C GLU A 301 3.69 -7.93 -16.72
N VAL A 302 3.34 -6.63 -16.80
CA VAL A 302 2.88 -5.84 -15.63
C VAL A 302 1.39 -5.52 -15.69
N ARG A 303 0.86 -5.13 -16.85
CA ARG A 303 -0.57 -4.78 -16.99
C ARG A 303 -1.51 -5.95 -16.69
N ALA A 304 -1.04 -7.18 -16.88
CA ALA A 304 -1.80 -8.39 -16.55
C ALA A 304 -1.90 -8.68 -15.04
N MET A 305 -1.09 -8.04 -14.20
CA MET A 305 -1.10 -8.25 -12.75
C MET A 305 -2.38 -7.70 -12.12
N LYS A 306 -3.03 -8.53 -11.29
CA LYS A 306 -4.24 -8.15 -10.54
C LYS A 306 -3.89 -7.77 -9.12
N VAL A 307 -4.14 -6.52 -8.76
CA VAL A 307 -3.99 -6.03 -7.39
C VAL A 307 -5.31 -6.24 -6.66
N ARG A 308 -5.42 -7.35 -5.93
CA ARG A 308 -6.58 -7.68 -5.08
C ARG A 308 -6.56 -6.86 -3.79
N LEU A 309 -7.65 -6.15 -3.48
CA LEU A 309 -7.77 -5.30 -2.31
C LEU A 309 -8.99 -5.69 -1.47
N GLU A 310 -8.76 -6.00 -0.19
CA GLU A 310 -9.78 -6.61 0.68
C GLU A 310 -10.09 -5.82 1.96
N GLY A 311 -9.25 -4.85 2.32
CA GLY A 311 -9.39 -4.09 3.55
C GLY A 311 -8.53 -2.84 3.56
N VAL A 312 -8.98 -1.85 4.33
CA VAL A 312 -8.25 -0.61 4.57
C VAL A 312 -7.45 -0.75 5.86
N LYS A 313 -6.15 -0.47 5.80
CA LYS A 313 -5.28 -0.41 6.98
C LYS A 313 -5.19 1.02 7.49
N VAL A 314 -5.28 1.16 8.81
CA VAL A 314 -5.10 2.42 9.54
C VAL A 314 -3.92 2.24 10.48
N LYS A 315 -2.81 2.90 10.18
CA LYS A 315 -1.62 2.91 11.03
C LYS A 315 -1.64 4.16 11.91
N ILE A 316 -1.63 4.00 13.23
CA ILE A 316 -1.55 5.09 14.22
C ILE A 316 -0.31 4.86 15.09
N GLY A 317 0.74 5.64 14.85
CA GLY A 317 2.06 5.39 15.44
C GLY A 317 2.58 4.02 15.02
N ASN A 318 2.71 3.10 16.00
CA ASN A 318 3.21 1.74 15.77
C ASN A 318 2.08 0.70 15.67
N ALA A 319 0.82 1.08 15.93
CA ALA A 319 -0.31 0.17 15.86
C ALA A 319 -0.93 0.23 14.47
N VAL A 320 -1.27 -0.93 13.91
CA VAL A 320 -2.01 -1.07 12.65
C VAL A 320 -3.35 -1.71 12.95
N SER A 321 -4.42 -1.18 12.37
CA SER A 321 -5.78 -1.70 12.46
C SER A 321 -6.32 -1.98 11.06
N LEU A 322 -6.87 -3.17 10.84
CA LEU A 322 -7.54 -3.55 9.60
C LEU A 322 -9.04 -3.25 9.69
N VAL A 323 -9.56 -2.52 8.70
CA VAL A 323 -11.00 -2.33 8.46
C VAL A 323 -11.37 -3.14 7.22
N PRO A 324 -11.97 -4.33 7.38
CA PRO A 324 -12.38 -5.16 6.24
C PRO A 324 -13.40 -4.45 5.35
N LEU A 325 -13.30 -4.65 4.04
CA LEU A 325 -14.32 -4.22 3.09
C LEU A 325 -15.60 -5.05 3.24
N ALA A 326 -16.72 -4.56 2.71
CA ALA A 326 -18.02 -5.20 2.85
C ALA A 326 -18.02 -6.61 2.22
N PRO A 327 -18.63 -7.61 2.86
CA PRO A 327 -18.68 -8.96 2.31
C PRO A 327 -19.40 -8.98 0.96
N ALA A 328 -18.98 -9.89 0.08
CA ALA A 328 -19.69 -10.16 -1.16
C ALA A 328 -21.14 -10.57 -0.84
N LYS A 329 -22.13 -10.08 -1.61
CA LYS A 329 -23.48 -10.62 -1.54
C LYS A 329 -23.39 -12.10 -1.94
N LYS A 330 -23.82 -13.03 -1.08
CA LYS A 330 -24.16 -14.37 -1.54
C LYS A 330 -25.23 -14.22 -2.61
N LEU A 331 -24.97 -14.70 -3.84
CA LEU A 331 -26.08 -14.93 -4.76
C LEU A 331 -26.98 -15.95 -4.09
N ASP A 332 -28.21 -15.53 -3.81
CA ASP A 332 -29.24 -16.39 -3.28
C ASP A 332 -29.70 -17.28 -4.45
N ASP A 333 -29.19 -18.50 -4.52
CA ASP A 333 -29.76 -19.57 -5.36
C ASP A 333 -31.10 -20.02 -4.74
N SER A 334 -32.06 -19.10 -4.65
CA SER A 334 -33.45 -19.41 -4.30
C SER A 334 -34.28 -19.53 -5.58
N HIS A 335 -33.86 -20.42 -6.47
CA HIS A 335 -34.74 -20.98 -7.51
C HIS A 335 -34.78 -22.51 -7.35
N GLY A 336 -35.54 -22.96 -6.36
CA GLY A 336 -35.75 -24.38 -6.08
C GLY A 336 -37.18 -24.65 -5.58
N MET A 337 -38.05 -24.98 -6.54
CA MET A 337 -39.34 -25.69 -6.42
C MET A 337 -40.46 -25.08 -5.56
N LEU A 338 -41.42 -24.49 -6.26
CA LEU A 338 -42.85 -24.58 -5.92
C LEU A 338 -43.24 -26.04 -5.72
N GLY A 339 -43.87 -26.33 -4.58
CA GLY A 339 -44.55 -27.59 -4.34
C GLY A 339 -45.81 -27.74 -5.18
N LEU A 340 -46.03 -28.96 -5.65
CA LEU A 340 -47.32 -29.60 -5.86
C LEU A 340 -47.22 -31.04 -5.36
#